data_AF-A0A7C3CT56-F1
#
_entry.id   AF-A0A7C3CT56-F1
#
_cell.length_a   1.000
_cell.length_b   1.000
_cell.length_c   1.000
_cell.angle_alpha   90.00
_cell.angle_beta   90.00
_cell.angle_gamma   90.00
#
_symmetry.space_group_name_H-M   'P 1'
#
loop_
_entity.id
_entity.type
_entity.pdbx_description
1 polymer ?
#
loop_
_entity_poly.entity_id
_entity_poly.type
_entity_poly.pdbx_seq_one_letter_code
_entity_poly.pdbx_strand_id
1 'polypeptide(L)'
;MTVRKVFTIMLVANLLTVALVTAAFQAGGAMASSAPRSAGDRPSAFDPNLAPYVPWMMNYQGILKDSSGAPLTGQYDLTFTIYRYDQAAGYQSIWTETHNNVQITNGLFNVLLGSEGNPLRGDTFAGVGVNGTWDGDLELGVKVNGGVELSPRTKLVTVPYAYRAEYVNRFPAPHYDSGWVSIAPAEAKTFTHNLGGNTDNYIVDVQFKTSGGHGVNHWFYGVDYDNNGEIWGAAWYNLTTTSISVYRGGDDTNVAQVRVRIWRTE
;
A
#
# COMPACT_ATOMS: atom_id res chain seq x y z
N MET A 1 -8.01 -38.20 27.85
CA MET A 1 -8.96 -37.89 26.77
C MET A 1 -8.25 -38.21 25.45
N THR A 2 -8.65 -39.28 24.77
CA THR A 2 -7.86 -39.93 23.70
C THR A 2 -7.92 -39.14 22.39
N VAL A 3 -6.80 -39.08 21.68
CA VAL A 3 -6.52 -38.32 20.43
C VAL A 3 -7.63 -38.41 19.36
N ARG A 4 -8.42 -39.48 19.35
CA ARG A 4 -9.62 -39.62 18.48
C ARG A 4 -10.70 -38.55 18.72
N LYS A 5 -10.88 -38.03 19.94
CA LYS A 5 -11.91 -36.99 20.22
C LYS A 5 -11.50 -35.60 19.69
N VAL A 6 -10.21 -35.33 19.58
CA VAL A 6 -9.69 -34.03 19.10
C VAL A 6 -9.79 -33.92 17.58
N PHE A 7 -9.58 -35.02 16.85
CA PHE A 7 -9.73 -35.06 15.39
C PHE A 7 -11.19 -34.91 14.92
N THR A 8 -12.16 -35.46 15.64
CA THR A 8 -13.58 -35.30 15.28
C THR A 8 -14.09 -33.87 15.49
N ILE A 9 -13.57 -33.13 16.48
CA ILE A 9 -13.98 -31.74 16.75
C ILE A 9 -13.42 -30.77 15.70
N MET A 10 -12.17 -30.99 15.22
CA MET A 10 -11.61 -30.14 14.16
C MET A 10 -12.23 -30.39 12.78
N LEU A 11 -12.68 -31.62 12.49
CA LEU A 11 -13.37 -31.91 11.22
C LEU A 11 -14.77 -31.27 11.18
N VAL A 12 -15.49 -31.23 12.31
CA VAL A 12 -16.83 -30.64 12.41
C VAL A 12 -16.78 -29.11 12.32
N ALA A 13 -15.74 -28.46 12.86
CA ALA A 13 -15.61 -26.99 12.77
C ALA A 13 -15.35 -26.48 11.34
N ASN A 14 -14.58 -27.22 10.52
CA ASN A 14 -14.35 -26.87 9.11
C ASN A 14 -15.52 -27.25 8.19
N LEU A 15 -16.34 -28.23 8.57
CA LEU A 15 -17.60 -28.53 7.86
C LEU A 15 -18.71 -27.53 8.20
N LEU A 16 -18.70 -26.92 9.39
CA LEU A 16 -19.72 -25.96 9.80
C LEU A 16 -19.57 -24.59 9.11
N THR A 17 -18.33 -24.16 8.80
CA THR A 17 -18.07 -22.96 7.98
C THR A 17 -18.45 -23.17 6.52
N VAL A 18 -18.25 -24.37 5.96
CA VAL A 18 -18.72 -24.70 4.59
C VAL A 18 -20.24 -24.88 4.54
N ALA A 19 -20.86 -25.42 5.60
CA ALA A 19 -22.30 -25.60 5.69
C ALA A 19 -23.08 -24.28 5.86
N LEU A 20 -22.54 -23.29 6.57
CA LEU A 20 -23.14 -21.94 6.62
C LEU A 20 -23.09 -21.22 5.27
N VAL A 21 -22.04 -21.46 4.47
CA VAL A 21 -21.93 -20.93 3.11
C VAL A 21 -22.86 -21.66 2.13
N THR A 22 -23.14 -22.96 2.33
CA THR A 22 -24.10 -23.71 1.49
C THR A 22 -25.56 -23.57 1.94
N ALA A 23 -25.87 -23.34 3.22
CA ALA A 23 -27.23 -23.07 3.70
C ALA A 23 -27.76 -21.71 3.20
N ALA A 24 -26.88 -20.71 3.06
CA ALA A 24 -27.19 -19.45 2.37
C ALA A 24 -27.52 -19.65 0.87
N PHE A 25 -27.09 -20.76 0.26
CA PHE A 25 -27.40 -21.11 -1.13
C PHE A 25 -28.74 -21.87 -1.29
N GLN A 26 -29.24 -22.56 -0.26
CA GLN A 26 -30.51 -23.31 -0.35
C GLN A 26 -31.74 -22.49 0.05
N ALA A 27 -31.57 -21.39 0.78
CA ALA A 27 -32.66 -20.57 1.27
C ALA A 27 -32.99 -19.38 0.36
N GLY A 28 -33.03 -19.55 -0.97
CA GLY A 28 -33.70 -18.63 -1.93
C GLY A 28 -33.42 -17.11 -1.82
N GLY A 29 -32.42 -16.68 -1.06
CA GLY A 29 -32.08 -15.29 -0.89
C GLY A 29 -31.47 -14.79 -2.18
N ALA A 30 -31.98 -13.67 -2.69
CA ALA A 30 -31.33 -12.97 -3.79
C ALA A 30 -29.92 -12.56 -3.31
N MET A 31 -28.93 -13.40 -3.62
CA MET A 31 -27.53 -13.00 -3.54
C MET A 31 -27.36 -11.94 -4.61
N ALA A 32 -27.26 -10.67 -4.21
CA ALA A 32 -26.88 -9.61 -5.11
C ALA A 32 -25.46 -9.91 -5.61
N SER A 33 -25.35 -10.61 -6.74
CA SER A 33 -24.12 -10.63 -7.50
C SER A 33 -23.83 -9.19 -7.90
N SER A 34 -22.56 -8.77 -7.83
CA SER A 34 -22.17 -7.53 -8.48
C SER A 34 -22.68 -7.58 -9.93
N ALA A 35 -23.47 -6.59 -10.32
CA ALA A 35 -23.89 -6.47 -11.71
C ALA A 35 -22.62 -6.56 -12.57
N PRO A 36 -22.60 -7.38 -13.63
CA PRO A 36 -21.46 -7.42 -14.53
C PRO A 36 -21.19 -5.98 -14.97
N ARG A 37 -19.96 -5.50 -14.71
CA ARG A 37 -19.55 -4.15 -15.11
C ARG A 37 -19.88 -3.99 -16.58
N SER A 38 -20.65 -2.97 -16.91
CA SER A 38 -21.07 -2.74 -18.29
C SER A 38 -19.80 -2.61 -19.15
N ALA A 39 -19.74 -3.36 -20.25
CA ALA A 39 -18.63 -3.30 -21.18
C ALA A 39 -18.63 -1.92 -21.87
N GLY A 40 -18.00 -0.94 -21.21
CA GLY A 40 -18.02 0.47 -21.61
C GLY A 40 -17.51 1.44 -20.54
N ASP A 41 -17.51 1.04 -19.26
CA ASP A 41 -17.17 1.95 -18.15
C ASP A 41 -15.67 2.21 -17.97
N ARG A 42 -14.81 1.85 -18.93
CA ARG A 42 -13.39 2.26 -18.85
C ARG A 42 -13.34 3.73 -19.26
N PRO A 43 -12.97 4.67 -18.37
CA PRO A 43 -12.79 6.05 -18.77
C PRO A 43 -11.80 6.08 -19.93
N SER A 44 -12.23 6.66 -21.06
CA SER A 44 -11.39 6.81 -22.26
C SER A 44 -10.32 7.90 -22.10
N ALA A 45 -10.26 8.54 -20.93
CA ALA A 45 -9.30 9.56 -20.59
C ALA A 45 -8.97 9.48 -19.08
N PHE A 46 -7.71 9.75 -18.75
CA PHE A 46 -7.29 10.01 -17.38
C PHE A 46 -8.05 11.23 -16.85
N ASP A 47 -8.85 11.06 -15.80
CA ASP A 47 -9.50 12.16 -15.10
C ASP A 47 -8.62 12.58 -13.91
N PRO A 48 -7.96 13.75 -13.96
CA PRO A 48 -7.11 14.22 -12.89
C PRO A 48 -7.87 14.54 -11.59
N ASN A 49 -9.22 14.57 -11.64
CA ASN A 49 -10.08 14.84 -10.49
C ASN A 49 -10.72 13.58 -9.90
N LEU A 50 -10.53 12.42 -10.52
CA LEU A 50 -10.91 11.12 -9.95
C LEU A 50 -9.89 10.72 -8.87
N ALA A 51 -9.98 11.36 -7.70
CA ALA A 51 -9.33 10.83 -6.51
C ALA A 51 -10.17 9.63 -6.02
N PRO A 52 -9.60 8.43 -5.87
CA PRO A 52 -10.33 7.32 -5.24
C PRO A 52 -10.69 7.73 -3.81
N TYR A 53 -11.98 7.89 -3.53
CA TYR A 53 -12.46 8.08 -2.17
C TYR A 53 -12.39 6.73 -1.45
N VAL A 54 -11.39 6.58 -0.60
CA VAL A 54 -11.27 5.43 0.30
C VAL A 54 -12.03 5.77 1.58
N PRO A 55 -13.12 5.05 1.92
CA PRO A 55 -13.86 5.31 3.15
C PRO A 55 -12.95 5.20 4.37
N TRP A 56 -13.08 6.14 5.30
CA TRP A 56 -12.35 6.14 6.58
C TRP A 56 -13.03 5.28 7.63
N MET A 57 -13.50 4.11 7.19
CA MET A 57 -14.34 3.22 7.96
C MET A 57 -14.04 1.78 7.58
N MET A 58 -14.17 0.85 8.54
CA MET A 58 -14.02 -0.59 8.27
C MET A 58 -15.07 -1.40 9.00
N ASN A 59 -15.54 -2.47 8.38
CA ASN A 59 -16.41 -3.43 9.07
C ASN A 59 -15.61 -4.19 10.13
N TYR A 60 -16.21 -4.41 11.29
CA TYR A 60 -15.69 -5.28 12.32
C TYR A 60 -16.82 -6.12 12.93
N GLN A 61 -16.62 -7.43 12.97
CA GLN A 61 -17.59 -8.39 13.47
C GLN A 61 -16.96 -9.29 14.53
N GLY A 62 -17.77 -9.72 15.48
CA GLY A 62 -17.30 -10.59 16.56
C GLY A 62 -18.41 -11.41 17.19
N ILE A 63 -18.01 -12.39 18.01
CA ILE A 63 -18.91 -13.17 18.85
C ILE A 63 -18.61 -12.85 20.30
N LEU A 64 -19.55 -12.23 21.00
CA LEU A 64 -19.47 -11.96 22.42
C LEU A 64 -20.07 -13.13 23.22
N LYS A 65 -19.31 -13.60 24.20
CA LYS A 65 -19.67 -14.71 25.09
C LYS A 65 -19.46 -14.31 26.54
N ASP A 66 -20.18 -14.96 27.45
CA ASP A 66 -19.92 -14.86 28.88
C ASP A 66 -18.72 -15.73 29.31
N SER A 67 -18.43 -15.72 30.62
CA SER A 67 -17.34 -16.52 31.21
C SER A 67 -17.57 -18.03 31.15
N SER A 68 -18.81 -18.48 30.94
CA SER A 68 -19.15 -19.89 30.71
C SER A 68 -19.01 -20.30 29.24
N GLY A 69 -18.77 -19.33 28.34
CA GLY A 69 -18.68 -19.52 26.89
C GLY A 69 -20.03 -19.48 26.18
N ALA A 70 -21.12 -19.15 26.89
CA ALA A 70 -22.43 -19.01 26.29
C ALA A 70 -22.53 -17.69 25.50
N PRO A 71 -23.11 -17.70 24.29
CA PRO A 71 -23.27 -16.49 23.49
C PRO A 71 -24.25 -15.52 24.16
N LEU A 72 -23.88 -14.25 24.23
CA LEU A 72 -24.71 -13.20 24.82
C LEU A 72 -25.74 -12.67 23.82
N THR A 73 -26.90 -12.23 24.30
CA THR A 73 -27.94 -11.57 23.48
C THR A 73 -28.47 -10.36 24.23
N GLY A 74 -28.61 -9.23 23.54
CA GLY A 74 -29.06 -7.97 24.13
C GLY A 74 -28.33 -6.76 23.56
N GLN A 75 -28.54 -5.60 24.19
CA GLN A 75 -27.86 -4.35 23.85
C GLN A 75 -26.66 -4.14 24.76
N TYR A 76 -25.52 -3.80 24.17
CA TYR A 76 -24.28 -3.55 24.88
C TYR A 76 -23.58 -2.34 24.28
N ASP A 77 -22.92 -1.56 25.13
CA ASP A 77 -22.00 -0.52 24.68
C ASP A 77 -20.64 -1.15 24.44
N LEU A 78 -20.09 -0.98 23.25
CA LEU A 78 -18.79 -1.54 22.86
C LEU A 78 -17.80 -0.40 22.61
N THR A 79 -16.73 -0.35 23.39
CA THR A 79 -15.61 0.58 23.13
C THR A 79 -14.49 -0.18 22.45
N PHE A 80 -14.09 0.30 21.29
CA PHE A 80 -12.98 -0.21 20.49
C PHE A 80 -11.76 0.71 20.66
N THR A 81 -10.58 0.12 20.74
CA THR A 81 -9.33 0.88 20.82
C THR A 81 -8.28 0.21 19.94
N ILE A 82 -7.68 0.97 19.03
CA ILE A 82 -6.51 0.50 18.28
C ILE A 82 -5.27 0.91 19.05
N TYR A 83 -4.42 -0.07 19.31
CA TYR A 83 -3.12 0.10 19.89
C TYR A 83 -2.04 -0.09 18.84
N ARG A 84 -1.00 0.73 18.88
CA ARG A 84 0.21 0.57 18.09
C ARG A 84 1.37 0.25 19.03
N TYR A 85 2.14 -0.77 18.69
CA TYR A 85 3.35 -1.07 19.41
C TYR A 85 4.39 0.04 19.17
N ASP A 86 5.08 0.41 20.23
CA ASP A 86 6.25 1.28 20.19
C ASP A 86 7.37 0.57 20.96
N GLN A 87 8.59 0.58 20.42
CA GLN A 87 9.68 -0.18 21.01
C GLN A 87 10.10 0.36 22.39
N ALA A 88 9.96 1.66 22.63
CA ALA A 88 10.32 2.30 23.90
C ALA A 88 9.17 2.28 24.91
N ALA A 89 7.92 2.40 24.45
CA ALA A 89 6.75 2.60 25.28
C ALA A 89 5.77 1.41 25.31
N GLY A 90 6.02 0.36 24.53
CA GLY A 90 5.08 -0.75 24.33
C GLY A 90 3.82 -0.30 23.58
N TYR A 91 2.71 -1.02 23.75
CA TYR A 91 1.45 -0.69 23.07
C TYR A 91 0.81 0.61 23.58
N GLN A 92 0.66 1.59 22.68
CA GLN A 92 0.03 2.87 22.92
C GLN A 92 -1.33 2.96 22.22
N SER A 93 -2.33 3.54 22.89
CA SER A 93 -3.65 3.80 22.28
C SER A 93 -3.53 4.93 21.25
N ILE A 94 -3.86 4.65 19.99
CA ILE A 94 -3.77 5.62 18.88
C ILE A 94 -5.13 6.01 18.30
N TRP A 95 -6.16 5.22 18.56
CA TRP A 95 -7.53 5.50 18.13
C TRP A 95 -8.50 4.81 19.08
N THR A 96 -9.63 5.46 19.38
CA THR A 96 -10.68 4.87 20.22
C THR A 96 -12.06 5.37 19.79
N GLU A 97 -13.05 4.51 19.84
CA GLU A 97 -14.42 4.82 19.49
C GLU A 97 -15.39 3.98 20.32
N THR A 98 -16.50 4.56 20.75
CA THR A 98 -17.54 3.86 21.50
C THR A 98 -18.82 3.80 20.69
N HIS A 99 -19.31 2.59 20.48
CA HIS A 99 -20.59 2.28 19.86
C HIS A 99 -21.59 2.00 20.97
N ASN A 100 -22.63 2.83 21.08
CA ASN A 100 -23.65 2.66 22.11
C ASN A 100 -24.79 1.77 21.62
N ASN A 101 -25.38 0.97 22.51
CA ASN A 101 -26.57 0.17 22.22
C ASN A 101 -26.42 -0.81 21.03
N VAL A 102 -25.24 -1.41 20.87
CA VAL A 102 -24.99 -2.42 19.82
C VAL A 102 -25.87 -3.63 20.08
N GLN A 103 -26.72 -3.98 19.12
CA GLN A 103 -27.54 -5.18 19.18
C GLN A 103 -26.67 -6.41 18.95
N ILE A 104 -26.63 -7.29 19.95
CA ILE A 104 -25.94 -8.58 19.89
C ILE A 104 -27.00 -9.67 19.88
N THR A 105 -26.96 -10.54 18.87
CA THR A 105 -27.89 -11.67 18.73
C THR A 105 -27.13 -12.97 18.64
N ASN A 106 -27.36 -13.88 19.59
CA ASN A 106 -26.63 -15.16 19.67
C ASN A 106 -25.11 -14.95 19.63
N GLY A 107 -24.64 -13.95 20.37
CA GLY A 107 -23.24 -13.53 20.47
C GLY A 107 -22.76 -12.69 19.30
N LEU A 108 -23.39 -12.75 18.13
CA LEU A 108 -22.92 -12.05 16.94
C LEU A 108 -23.23 -10.55 17.00
N PHE A 109 -22.24 -9.73 16.69
CA PHE A 109 -22.38 -8.31 16.39
C PHE A 109 -21.62 -7.94 15.12
N ASN A 110 -22.03 -6.86 14.48
CA ASN A 110 -21.33 -6.23 13.35
C ASN A 110 -21.40 -4.71 13.53
N VAL A 111 -20.27 -4.04 13.43
CA VAL A 111 -20.15 -2.58 13.53
C VAL A 111 -19.30 -2.03 12.40
N LEU A 112 -19.46 -0.74 12.12
CA LEU A 112 -18.62 -0.01 11.17
C LEU A 112 -17.71 0.92 11.97
N LEU A 113 -16.48 0.51 12.23
CA LEU A 113 -15.52 1.34 12.96
C LEU A 113 -15.24 2.62 12.17
N GLY A 114 -15.21 3.76 12.84
CA GLY A 114 -15.09 5.09 12.26
C GLY A 114 -16.43 5.79 11.97
N SER A 115 -17.57 5.18 12.33
CA SER A 115 -18.92 5.75 12.13
C SER A 115 -19.38 6.72 13.20
N GLU A 116 -18.83 6.64 14.41
CA GLU A 116 -19.34 7.38 15.57
C GLU A 116 -18.62 8.72 15.77
N GLY A 117 -18.25 9.37 14.66
CA GLY A 117 -17.59 10.68 14.65
C GLY A 117 -16.07 10.64 14.85
N ASN A 118 -15.45 9.46 14.97
CA ASN A 118 -13.99 9.31 15.00
C ASN A 118 -13.46 8.48 13.80
N PRO A 119 -13.37 9.06 12.60
CA PRO A 119 -12.99 8.33 11.39
C PRO A 119 -11.60 7.70 11.47
N LEU A 120 -11.44 6.52 10.86
CA LEU A 120 -10.17 5.81 10.72
C LEU A 120 -9.35 6.43 9.60
N ARG A 121 -8.53 7.41 9.95
CA ARG A 121 -7.67 8.13 9.01
C ARG A 121 -6.50 7.24 8.58
N GLY A 122 -5.93 7.50 7.41
CA GLY A 122 -4.86 6.67 6.83
C GLY A 122 -3.60 6.55 7.73
N ASP A 123 -3.32 7.56 8.53
CA ASP A 123 -2.25 7.58 9.52
C ASP A 123 -2.51 6.68 10.74
N THR A 124 -3.76 6.27 11.01
CA THR A 124 -4.10 5.27 12.04
C THR A 124 -3.45 3.93 11.72
N PHE A 125 -3.38 3.56 10.44
CA PHE A 125 -2.76 2.33 9.97
C PHE A 125 -1.29 2.50 9.53
N ALA A 126 -0.69 3.67 9.78
CA ALA A 126 0.73 3.88 9.54
C ALA A 126 1.56 3.01 10.51
N GLY A 127 2.67 2.47 10.01
CA GLY A 127 3.50 1.51 10.72
C GLY A 127 4.48 0.72 9.84
N VAL A 128 4.44 0.92 8.51
CA VAL A 128 5.38 0.28 7.59
C VAL A 128 6.73 1.01 7.64
N GLY A 129 7.66 0.50 8.43
CA GLY A 129 9.05 0.93 8.39
C GLY A 129 9.72 0.50 7.09
N VAL A 130 10.17 1.46 6.27
CA VAL A 130 11.19 1.23 5.25
C VAL A 130 12.52 1.73 5.85
N ASN A 131 13.58 0.90 5.76
CA ASN A 131 14.88 1.11 6.42
C ASN A 131 14.96 0.78 7.93
N GLY A 132 14.27 -0.27 8.37
CA GLY A 132 14.79 -1.12 9.45
C GLY A 132 14.57 -0.69 10.91
N THR A 133 13.73 0.31 11.21
CA THR A 133 13.18 0.45 12.57
C THR A 133 11.88 1.26 12.54
N TRP A 134 10.76 0.63 12.94
CA TRP A 134 9.88 0.97 14.09
C TRP A 134 8.65 0.05 14.01
N ASP A 135 8.51 -0.84 15.00
CA ASP A 135 7.55 -1.96 15.05
C ASP A 135 6.10 -1.48 15.22
N GLY A 136 5.40 -1.23 14.12
CA GLY A 136 4.01 -0.74 14.10
C GLY A 136 2.93 -1.82 14.18
N ASP A 137 3.15 -2.89 14.95
CA ASP A 137 2.14 -3.94 15.16
C ASP A 137 0.86 -3.30 15.72
N LEU A 138 -0.27 -3.59 15.08
CA LEU A 138 -1.57 -3.06 15.46
C LEU A 138 -2.40 -4.12 16.16
N GLU A 139 -3.00 -3.75 17.29
CA GLU A 139 -3.92 -4.58 18.04
C GLU A 139 -5.22 -3.83 18.32
N LEU A 140 -6.35 -4.51 18.13
CA LEU A 140 -7.67 -4.01 18.46
C LEU A 140 -8.14 -4.58 19.80
N GLY A 141 -8.32 -3.66 20.75
CA GLY A 141 -8.95 -3.88 22.04
C GLY A 141 -10.46 -3.64 22.00
N VAL A 142 -11.18 -4.36 22.86
CA VAL A 142 -12.64 -4.23 23.02
C VAL A 142 -12.97 -4.17 24.51
N LYS A 143 -13.80 -3.21 24.91
CA LYS A 143 -14.47 -3.15 26.22
C LYS A 143 -15.98 -3.27 26.03
N VAL A 144 -16.64 -3.86 27.02
CA VAL A 144 -18.09 -4.00 27.06
C VAL A 144 -18.63 -3.22 28.25
N ASN A 145 -19.62 -2.36 28.03
CA ASN A 145 -20.30 -1.55 29.05
C ASN A 145 -19.33 -0.76 29.95
N GLY A 146 -18.27 -0.20 29.38
CA GLY A 146 -17.24 0.55 30.11
C GLY A 146 -16.38 -0.28 31.08
N GLY A 147 -16.48 -1.61 31.04
CA GLY A 147 -15.76 -2.53 31.91
C GLY A 147 -14.27 -2.69 31.58
N VAL A 148 -13.69 -3.76 32.13
CA VAL A 148 -12.31 -4.16 31.85
C VAL A 148 -12.17 -4.57 30.38
N GLU A 149 -11.03 -4.24 29.78
CA GLU A 149 -10.71 -4.62 28.40
C GLU A 149 -10.61 -6.13 28.25
N LEU A 150 -11.24 -6.67 27.21
CA LEU A 150 -11.17 -8.09 26.88
C LEU A 150 -9.76 -8.46 26.43
N SER A 151 -9.31 -9.64 26.83
CA SER A 151 -7.98 -10.17 26.53
C SER A 151 -8.09 -11.61 25.98
N PRO A 152 -7.27 -12.00 24.97
CA PRO A 152 -6.26 -11.16 24.29
C PRO A 152 -6.88 -10.16 23.30
N ARG A 153 -6.12 -9.11 22.96
CA ARG A 153 -6.48 -8.19 21.86
C ARG A 153 -6.38 -8.91 20.52
N THR A 154 -7.11 -8.40 19.53
CA THR A 154 -7.08 -8.96 18.17
C THR A 154 -5.99 -8.28 17.37
N LYS A 155 -5.00 -9.03 16.86
CA LYS A 155 -4.01 -8.47 15.93
C LYS A 155 -4.67 -8.03 14.63
N LEU A 156 -4.42 -6.79 14.22
CA LEU A 156 -4.84 -6.26 12.93
C LEU A 156 -3.75 -6.58 11.91
N VAL A 157 -4.11 -7.40 10.92
CA VAL A 157 -3.20 -7.85 9.85
C VAL A 157 -3.74 -7.45 8.49
N THR A 158 -2.85 -7.39 7.51
CA THR A 158 -3.22 -7.11 6.11
C THR A 158 -4.07 -8.23 5.51
N VAL A 159 -4.91 -7.88 4.54
CA VAL A 159 -5.57 -8.86 3.68
C VAL A 159 -4.69 -9.17 2.46
N PRO A 160 -4.66 -10.42 1.94
CA PRO A 160 -3.68 -10.82 0.93
C PRO A 160 -3.58 -9.91 -0.30
N TYR A 161 -4.71 -9.42 -0.83
CA TYR A 161 -4.70 -8.52 -1.99
C TYR A 161 -4.30 -7.07 -1.63
N ALA A 162 -4.59 -6.61 -0.41
CA ALA A 162 -4.16 -5.28 0.04
C ALA A 162 -2.65 -5.24 0.31
N TYR A 163 -2.02 -6.38 0.57
CA TYR A 163 -0.57 -6.48 0.70
C TYR A 163 0.16 -5.97 -0.55
N ARG A 164 -0.45 -6.09 -1.74
CA ARG A 164 0.11 -5.53 -2.97
C ARG A 164 0.27 -4.01 -2.95
N ALA A 165 -0.53 -3.30 -2.16
CA ALA A 165 -0.40 -1.84 -2.02
C ALA A 165 0.93 -1.44 -1.34
N GLU A 166 1.58 -2.34 -0.59
CA GLU A 166 2.93 -2.11 -0.05
C GLU A 166 3.93 -1.81 -1.18
N TYR A 167 3.79 -2.50 -2.32
CA TYR A 167 4.64 -2.27 -3.50
C TYR A 167 4.43 -0.90 -4.14
N VAL A 168 3.26 -0.27 -3.94
CA VAL A 168 2.89 1.03 -4.54
C VAL A 168 3.23 2.21 -3.61
N ASN A 169 3.48 1.95 -2.33
CA ASN A 169 3.87 2.98 -1.34
C ASN A 169 5.32 3.49 -1.49
N ARG A 170 6.00 3.11 -2.59
CA ARG A 170 7.33 3.60 -2.97
C ARG A 170 7.19 4.36 -4.28
N PHE A 171 8.03 5.38 -4.51
CA PHE A 171 8.08 6.07 -5.81
C PHE A 171 8.07 5.01 -6.92
N PRO A 172 7.18 5.10 -7.92
CA PRO A 172 6.98 4.02 -8.88
C PRO A 172 8.33 3.54 -9.43
N ALA A 173 8.53 2.23 -9.50
CA ALA A 173 9.71 1.71 -10.16
C ALA A 173 9.70 2.16 -11.63
N PRO A 174 10.82 2.66 -12.17
CA PRO A 174 10.88 2.99 -13.58
C PRO A 174 10.63 1.75 -14.43
N HIS A 175 10.04 1.96 -15.61
CA HIS A 175 9.90 0.91 -16.61
C HIS A 175 11.25 0.53 -17.22
N TYR A 176 12.21 1.47 -17.22
CA TYR A 176 13.59 1.25 -17.61
C TYR A 176 14.55 1.97 -16.66
N ASP A 177 15.62 1.31 -16.25
CA ASP A 177 16.69 1.87 -15.45
C ASP A 177 18.03 1.36 -15.97
N SER A 178 18.89 2.26 -16.45
CA SER A 178 20.21 1.88 -16.95
C SER A 178 21.18 1.48 -15.83
N GLY A 179 20.87 1.78 -14.57
CA GLY A 179 21.88 1.87 -13.52
C GLY A 179 22.90 2.98 -13.80
N TRP A 180 23.97 3.05 -13.01
CA TRP A 180 25.07 3.98 -13.26
C TRP A 180 25.98 3.45 -14.36
N VAL A 181 26.12 4.22 -15.44
CA VAL A 181 26.96 3.87 -16.59
C VAL A 181 27.99 4.97 -16.80
N SER A 182 29.26 4.60 -16.91
CA SER A 182 30.34 5.54 -17.20
C SER A 182 30.20 6.12 -18.60
N ILE A 183 30.52 7.41 -18.74
CA ILE A 183 30.51 8.12 -20.02
C ILE A 183 31.73 9.03 -20.10
N ALA A 184 32.51 8.93 -21.17
CA ALA A 184 33.70 9.74 -21.40
C ALA A 184 33.33 11.14 -21.91
N PRO A 185 34.21 12.15 -21.74
CA PRO A 185 34.02 13.44 -22.38
C PRO A 185 33.92 13.31 -23.90
N ALA A 186 33.06 14.12 -24.52
CA ALA A 186 32.72 14.06 -25.95
C ALA A 186 32.13 12.71 -26.42
N GLU A 187 31.64 11.87 -25.51
CA GLU A 187 30.95 10.62 -25.84
C GLU A 187 29.42 10.83 -25.92
N ALA A 188 28.80 10.24 -26.94
CA ALA A 188 27.36 10.00 -26.98
C ALA A 188 27.07 8.52 -26.69
N LYS A 189 26.41 8.24 -25.57
CA LYS A 189 26.01 6.90 -25.18
C LYS A 189 24.54 6.65 -25.49
N THR A 190 24.24 5.54 -26.16
CA THR A 190 22.86 5.13 -26.45
C THR A 190 22.41 4.04 -25.48
N PHE A 191 21.22 4.23 -24.92
CA PHE A 191 20.57 3.35 -23.96
C PHE A 191 19.34 2.73 -24.62
N THR A 192 19.38 1.43 -24.86
CA THR A 192 18.26 0.67 -25.42
C THR A 192 17.31 0.22 -24.32
N HIS A 193 16.04 0.63 -24.40
CA HIS A 193 14.99 0.35 -23.42
C HIS A 193 13.77 -0.42 -23.98
N ASN A 194 13.55 -0.42 -25.30
CA ASN A 194 12.48 -1.19 -25.98
C ASN A 194 11.07 -1.04 -25.36
N LEU A 195 10.69 0.18 -24.96
CA LEU A 195 9.47 0.42 -24.16
C LEU A 195 8.20 0.53 -25.01
N GLY A 196 8.31 0.83 -26.31
CA GLY A 196 7.16 0.93 -27.22
C GLY A 196 6.20 2.07 -26.87
N GLY A 197 5.01 2.10 -27.48
CA GLY A 197 3.99 3.11 -27.17
C GLY A 197 4.35 4.52 -27.69
N ASN A 198 3.64 5.54 -27.17
CA ASN A 198 3.90 6.93 -27.54
C ASN A 198 4.97 7.53 -26.61
N THR A 199 6.05 8.07 -27.19
CA THR A 199 7.14 8.71 -26.44
C THR A 199 6.71 9.98 -25.71
N ASP A 200 5.61 10.63 -26.11
CA ASP A 200 5.07 11.79 -25.39
C ASP A 200 4.55 11.43 -23.99
N ASN A 201 4.27 10.15 -23.75
CA ASN A 201 3.85 9.62 -22.44
C ASN A 201 5.04 9.20 -21.58
N TYR A 202 6.28 9.46 -22.02
CA TYR A 202 7.46 9.10 -21.26
C TYR A 202 7.86 10.23 -20.31
N ILE A 203 8.11 9.88 -19.06
CA ILE A 203 8.86 10.71 -18.11
C ILE A 203 10.30 10.20 -18.13
N VAL A 204 11.22 11.05 -18.57
CA VAL A 204 12.67 10.75 -18.59
C VAL A 204 13.36 11.51 -17.46
N ASP A 205 14.09 10.76 -16.64
CA ASP A 205 15.02 11.30 -15.64
C ASP A 205 16.43 10.89 -16.02
N VAL A 206 17.34 11.86 -16.06
CA VAL A 206 18.76 11.61 -16.22
C VAL A 206 19.50 12.22 -15.04
N GLN A 207 20.28 11.40 -14.35
CA GLN A 207 21.11 11.83 -13.23
C GLN A 207 22.58 11.73 -13.60
N PHE A 208 23.38 12.66 -13.09
CA PHE A 208 24.83 12.63 -13.26
C PHE A 208 25.50 12.21 -11.96
N LYS A 209 26.70 11.66 -12.07
CA LYS A 209 27.55 11.35 -10.92
C LYS A 209 29.02 11.58 -11.25
N THR A 210 29.72 12.25 -10.35
CA THR A 210 31.17 12.45 -10.45
C THR A 210 31.92 11.43 -9.58
N SER A 211 33.02 10.86 -10.08
CA SER A 211 33.94 10.03 -9.30
C SER A 211 34.85 10.92 -8.46
N GLY A 212 34.37 11.30 -7.26
CA GLY A 212 35.01 12.30 -6.39
C GLY A 212 34.47 13.70 -6.68
N GLY A 213 34.23 14.51 -5.64
CA GLY A 213 33.55 15.81 -5.76
C GLY A 213 32.05 15.75 -5.44
N HIS A 214 31.21 16.35 -6.29
CA HIS A 214 29.78 16.64 -6.05
C HIS A 214 28.84 15.43 -5.89
N GLY A 215 29.32 14.20 -6.10
CA GLY A 215 28.48 13.00 -6.01
C GLY A 215 27.39 13.00 -7.08
N VAL A 216 26.16 12.61 -6.70
CA VAL A 216 25.00 12.65 -7.61
C VAL A 216 24.54 14.10 -7.78
N ASN A 217 24.48 14.59 -9.01
CA ASN A 217 24.25 16.01 -9.31
C ASN A 217 23.55 16.21 -10.67
N HIS A 218 23.11 17.44 -10.95
CA HIS A 218 22.65 17.94 -12.26
C HIS A 218 23.44 19.20 -12.67
N TRP A 219 24.73 19.23 -12.38
CA TRP A 219 25.57 20.38 -12.69
C TRP A 219 25.73 20.50 -14.22
N PHE A 220 25.58 21.72 -14.77
CA PHE A 220 25.53 21.99 -16.22
C PHE A 220 24.55 21.08 -17.00
N TYR A 221 23.38 20.79 -16.42
CA TYR A 221 22.35 19.97 -17.08
C TYR A 221 21.81 20.64 -18.34
N GLY A 222 21.78 19.89 -19.45
CA GLY A 222 21.32 20.39 -20.75
C GLY A 222 22.43 20.75 -21.73
N VAL A 223 23.70 20.52 -21.35
CA VAL A 223 24.91 20.97 -22.05
C VAL A 223 25.01 22.51 -22.05
N ASP A 224 26.13 23.03 -21.58
CA ASP A 224 26.43 24.46 -21.55
C ASP A 224 27.63 24.79 -22.44
N TYR A 225 27.59 25.94 -23.09
CA TYR A 225 28.65 26.44 -23.96
C TYR A 225 29.21 27.72 -23.35
N ASP A 226 30.48 27.70 -22.96
CA ASP A 226 31.11 28.87 -22.37
C ASP A 226 31.63 29.85 -23.46
N ASN A 227 32.11 31.01 -23.03
CA ASN A 227 32.63 32.05 -23.95
C ASN A 227 33.97 31.65 -24.62
N ASN A 228 34.62 30.58 -24.17
CA ASN A 228 35.85 30.05 -24.74
C ASN A 228 35.59 28.89 -25.72
N GLY A 229 34.33 28.51 -25.91
CA GLY A 229 33.92 27.40 -26.77
C GLY A 229 34.01 26.03 -26.11
N GLU A 230 34.22 25.99 -24.79
CA GLU A 230 34.20 24.75 -23.99
C GLU A 230 32.77 24.24 -23.84
N ILE A 231 32.62 22.92 -23.86
CA ILE A 231 31.32 22.23 -23.78
C ILE A 231 31.25 21.48 -22.45
N TRP A 232 30.38 21.96 -21.58
CA TRP A 232 30.24 21.47 -20.20
C TRP A 232 28.94 20.69 -19.99
N GLY A 233 28.93 19.79 -19.01
CA GLY A 233 27.75 19.02 -18.62
C GLY A 233 27.34 17.91 -19.60
N ALA A 234 26.05 17.58 -19.58
CA ALA A 234 25.48 16.53 -20.41
C ALA A 234 24.00 16.78 -20.72
N ALA A 235 23.51 16.22 -21.81
CA ALA A 235 22.13 16.29 -22.24
C ALA A 235 21.69 14.96 -22.83
N TRP A 236 20.41 14.63 -22.66
CA TRP A 236 19.80 13.54 -23.41
C TRP A 236 19.10 14.07 -24.67
N TYR A 237 19.04 13.24 -25.70
CA TYR A 237 18.40 13.54 -26.98
C TYR A 237 18.05 12.24 -27.73
N ASN A 238 17.42 12.35 -28.89
CA ASN A 238 17.02 11.23 -29.74
C ASN A 238 16.21 10.16 -28.99
N LEU A 239 15.23 10.58 -28.17
CA LEU A 239 14.29 9.64 -27.58
C LEU A 239 13.43 9.01 -28.67
N THR A 240 13.37 7.68 -28.66
CA THR A 240 12.53 6.87 -29.54
C THR A 240 11.76 5.86 -28.69
N THR A 241 10.94 5.03 -29.32
CA THR A 241 10.22 3.94 -28.64
C THR A 241 11.16 2.84 -28.15
N THR A 242 12.40 2.78 -28.64
CA THR A 242 13.35 1.71 -28.31
C THR A 242 14.62 2.18 -27.61
N SER A 243 14.99 3.45 -27.73
CA SER A 243 16.25 3.97 -27.20
C SER A 243 16.23 5.47 -26.93
N ILE A 244 17.19 5.90 -26.13
CA ILE A 244 17.53 7.31 -25.85
C ILE A 244 19.06 7.47 -25.85
N SER A 245 19.57 8.62 -26.27
CA SER A 245 20.99 8.93 -26.22
C SER A 245 21.28 9.98 -25.14
N VAL A 246 22.45 9.90 -24.50
CA VAL A 246 23.01 10.92 -23.60
C VAL A 246 24.38 11.31 -24.13
N TYR A 247 24.61 12.60 -24.35
CA TYR A 247 25.91 13.16 -24.72
C TYR A 247 26.51 13.92 -23.56
N ARG A 248 27.80 13.72 -23.32
CA ARG A 248 28.61 14.50 -22.38
C ARG A 248 29.52 15.46 -23.14
N GLY A 249 29.56 16.72 -22.70
CA GLY A 249 30.47 17.73 -23.24
C GLY A 249 31.95 17.32 -23.17
N GLY A 250 32.76 17.82 -24.11
CA GLY A 250 34.17 17.47 -24.24
C GLY A 250 35.04 17.96 -23.07
N ASP A 251 34.65 19.08 -22.46
CA ASP A 251 35.39 19.76 -21.41
C ASP A 251 34.81 19.45 -20.02
N ASP A 252 33.69 18.72 -19.97
CA ASP A 252 33.02 18.38 -18.73
C ASP A 252 33.88 17.52 -17.80
N THR A 253 33.92 17.89 -16.52
CA THR A 253 34.57 17.12 -15.45
C THR A 253 33.59 16.59 -14.40
N ASN A 254 32.30 16.93 -14.49
CA ASN A 254 31.31 16.66 -13.44
C ASN A 254 30.41 15.45 -13.71
N VAL A 255 30.42 14.89 -14.93
CA VAL A 255 29.51 13.83 -15.38
C VAL A 255 30.26 12.54 -15.71
N ALA A 256 31.04 12.02 -14.75
CA ALA A 256 31.80 10.77 -14.94
C ALA A 256 30.91 9.55 -15.23
N GLN A 257 29.70 9.55 -14.68
CA GLN A 257 28.66 8.54 -14.92
C GLN A 257 27.30 9.21 -15.11
N VAL A 258 26.44 8.53 -15.87
CA VAL A 258 25.03 8.89 -16.06
C VAL A 258 24.13 7.73 -15.68
N ARG A 259 22.92 8.04 -15.25
CA ARG A 259 21.84 7.06 -15.08
C ARG A 259 20.60 7.59 -15.75
N VAL A 260 19.98 6.78 -16.59
CA VAL A 260 18.73 7.09 -17.28
C VAL A 260 17.63 6.23 -16.70
N ARG A 261 16.54 6.87 -16.28
CA ARG A 261 15.33 6.21 -15.81
C ARG A 261 14.14 6.71 -16.62
N ILE A 262 13.27 5.80 -17.04
CA ILE A 262 12.09 6.12 -17.85
C ILE A 262 10.85 5.51 -17.23
N TRP A 263 9.80 6.31 -17.09
CA TRP A 263 8.45 5.86 -16.77
C TRP A 263 7.52 6.13 -17.95
N ARG A 264 6.54 5.26 -18.17
CA ARG A 264 5.39 5.54 -19.04
C ARG A 264 4.21 5.92 -18.14
N THR A 265 3.44 6.92 -18.56
CA THR A 265 2.26 7.43 -17.81
C THR A 265 0.93 6.86 -18.31
N GLU A 266 0.98 5.95 -19.29
CA GLU A 266 -0.17 5.22 -19.86
C GLU A 266 -0.45 3.88 -19.16
#